data_AF-A0A917UCV4-F1
#
_entry.id   AF-A0A917UCV4-F1
#
_cell.length_a   1.000
_cell.length_b   1.000
_cell.length_c   1.000
_cell.angle_alpha   90.00
_cell.angle_beta   90.00
_cell.angle_gamma   90.00
#
_symmetry.space_group_name_H-M   'P 1'
#
loop_
_entity.id
_entity.type
_entity.pdbx_description
1 polymer ?
#
loop_
_entity_poly.entity_id
_entity_poly.type
_entity_poly.pdbx_seq_one_letter_code
_entity_poly.pdbx_strand_id
1 'polypeptide(L)'
;MVSAVPVFYAQVEWYIAIVVWVFCLVLGAAAFLHCIVQRADAFPAIGTMSKAIWLALIGGGEFFTAISPTIGLGFLGIFPLIAAGIFAVYLLDIRPTLRDAVDGHGSW
;
A
#
# COMPACT_ATOMS: atom_id res chain seq x y z
N MET A 1 38.43 4.53 -17.19
CA MET A 1 37.06 4.54 -17.74
C MET A 1 36.19 3.37 -17.27
N VAL A 2 36.75 2.28 -16.71
CA VAL A 2 35.98 1.09 -16.26
C VAL A 2 35.17 1.31 -14.97
N SER A 3 35.44 2.38 -14.20
CA SER A 3 34.73 2.69 -12.94
C SER A 3 33.39 3.42 -13.11
N ALA A 4 33.09 3.97 -14.28
CA ALA A 4 31.88 4.80 -14.47
C ALA A 4 30.59 3.97 -14.62
N VAL A 5 30.69 2.77 -15.21
CA VAL A 5 29.53 1.90 -15.47
C VAL A 5 28.89 1.39 -14.16
N PRO A 6 29.64 0.87 -13.17
CA PRO A 6 29.06 0.45 -11.89
C PRO A 6 28.42 1.60 -11.11
N VAL A 7 28.98 2.81 -11.19
CA VAL A 7 28.46 3.99 -10.49
C VAL A 7 27.14 4.47 -11.09
N PHE A 8 27.04 4.49 -12.42
CA PHE A 8 25.81 4.88 -13.10
C PHE A 8 24.66 3.92 -12.79
N TYR A 9 24.89 2.61 -12.88
CA TYR A 9 23.89 1.60 -12.54
C TYR A 9 23.36 1.77 -11.10
N ALA A 10 24.27 1.94 -10.13
CA ALA A 10 23.90 2.09 -8.72
C ALA A 10 23.08 3.36 -8.46
N GLN A 11 23.40 4.47 -9.15
CA GLN A 11 22.61 5.70 -9.06
C GLN A 11 21.19 5.50 -9.60
N VAL A 12 21.06 4.89 -10.77
CA VAL A 12 19.75 4.62 -11.39
C VAL A 12 18.90 3.72 -10.49
N GLU A 13 19.48 2.62 -9.99
CA GLU A 13 18.80 1.70 -9.06
C GLU A 13 18.30 2.44 -7.82
N TRP A 14 19.15 3.28 -7.21
CA TRP A 14 18.81 4.05 -6.01
C TRP A 14 17.64 5.01 -6.24
N TYR A 15 17.65 5.77 -7.35
CA TYR A 15 16.56 6.69 -7.67
C TYR A 15 15.24 5.95 -7.93
N ILE A 16 15.28 4.85 -8.68
CA ILE A 16 14.09 4.03 -8.93
C ILE A 16 13.54 3.50 -7.62
N ALA A 17 14.41 2.97 -6.75
CA ALA A 17 14.01 2.40 -5.47
C ALA A 17 13.31 3.43 -4.57
N ILE A 18 13.85 4.65 -4.50
CA ILE A 18 13.24 5.73 -3.71
C ILE A 18 11.93 6.21 -4.31
N VAL A 19 11.84 6.40 -5.62
CA VAL A 19 10.59 6.84 -6.27
C VAL A 19 9.47 5.83 -6.02
N VAL A 20 9.76 4.53 -6.19
CA VAL A 20 8.78 3.47 -5.94
C VAL A 20 8.43 3.38 -4.45
N TRP A 21 9.39 3.54 -3.55
CA TRP A 21 9.14 3.53 -2.10
C TRP A 21 8.26 4.71 -1.66
N VAL A 22 8.55 5.93 -2.12
CA VAL A 22 7.72 7.11 -1.86
C VAL A 22 6.31 6.91 -2.43
N PHE A 23 6.20 6.36 -3.63
CA PHE A 23 4.90 6.05 -4.23
C PHE A 23 4.11 5.03 -3.39
N CYS A 24 4.77 4.00 -2.85
CA CYS A 24 4.13 3.03 -1.95
C CYS A 24 3.60 3.69 -0.67
N LEU A 25 4.35 4.61 -0.06
CA LEU A 25 3.89 5.38 1.11
C LEU A 25 2.68 6.23 0.79
N VAL A 26 2.66 6.89 -0.38
CA VAL A 26 1.49 7.68 -0.80
C VAL A 26 0.26 6.79 -0.99
N LEU A 27 0.43 5.61 -1.59
CA LEU A 27 -0.66 4.64 -1.75
C LEU A 27 -1.18 4.13 -0.41
N GLY A 28 -0.29 3.73 0.50
CA GLY A 28 -0.66 3.22 1.81
C GLY A 28 -1.34 4.29 2.67
N ALA A 29 -0.83 5.53 2.66
CA ALA A 29 -1.48 6.67 3.30
C ALA A 29 -2.88 6.95 2.74
N ALA A 30 -3.05 6.92 1.40
CA ALA A 30 -4.35 7.11 0.76
C ALA A 30 -5.34 5.99 1.13
N ALA A 31 -4.88 4.73 1.12
CA ALA A 31 -5.65 3.57 1.52
C ALA A 31 -6.08 3.66 3.00
N PHE A 32 -5.16 4.04 3.87
CA PHE A 32 -5.39 4.15 5.30
C PHE A 32 -6.39 5.26 5.64
N LEU A 33 -6.20 6.46 5.07
CA LEU A 33 -7.12 7.58 5.24
C LEU A 33 -8.52 7.23 4.75
N HIS A 34 -8.62 6.59 3.58
CA HIS A 34 -9.90 6.13 3.07
C HIS A 34 -10.54 5.13 4.04
N CYS A 35 -9.79 4.11 4.50
CA CYS A 35 -10.30 3.12 5.44
C CYS A 35 -10.80 3.73 6.75
N ILE A 36 -10.08 4.72 7.30
CA ILE A 36 -10.50 5.43 8.52
C ILE A 36 -11.85 6.12 8.32
N VAL A 37 -12.02 6.84 7.21
CA VAL A 37 -13.23 7.62 6.92
C VAL A 37 -14.44 6.74 6.61
N GLN A 38 -14.25 5.53 6.07
CA GLN A 38 -15.36 4.64 5.71
C GLN A 38 -16.16 4.16 6.92
N ARG A 39 -17.48 4.06 6.78
CA ARG A 39 -18.39 3.64 7.85
C ARG A 39 -18.18 2.14 8.17
N ALA A 40 -18.13 1.79 9.45
CA ALA A 40 -17.74 0.44 9.88
C ALA A 40 -18.80 -0.65 9.58
N ASP A 41 -20.06 -0.26 9.50
CA ASP A 41 -21.22 -1.10 9.16
C ASP A 41 -21.27 -1.51 7.68
N ALA A 42 -20.53 -0.84 6.79
CA ALA A 42 -20.42 -1.21 5.38
C ALA A 42 -19.52 -2.44 5.16
N PHE A 43 -18.58 -2.72 6.07
CA PHE A 43 -17.64 -3.82 5.94
C PHE A 43 -18.29 -5.21 6.09
N PRO A 44 -19.27 -5.43 6.99
CA PRO A 44 -20.08 -6.65 6.98
C PRO A 44 -20.82 -6.91 5.68
N ALA A 45 -21.25 -5.88 4.95
CA ALA A 45 -22.04 -6.02 3.73
C ALA A 45 -21.24 -6.63 2.56
N ILE A 46 -19.91 -6.44 2.54
CA ILE A 46 -19.02 -6.97 1.50
C ILE A 46 -18.46 -8.37 1.83
N GLY A 47 -18.67 -8.88 3.05
CA GLY A 47 -18.35 -10.27 3.41
C GLY A 47 -16.87 -10.68 3.44
N THR A 48 -15.91 -9.74 3.34
CA THR A 48 -14.47 -10.07 3.32
C THR A 48 -13.83 -10.09 4.72
N MET A 49 -13.50 -8.93 5.26
CA MET A 49 -12.85 -8.75 6.56
C MET A 49 -13.42 -7.51 7.26
N SER A 50 -13.31 -7.47 8.58
CA SER A 50 -13.75 -6.32 9.37
C SER A 50 -12.88 -5.09 9.10
N LYS A 51 -13.46 -3.89 9.32
CA LYS A 51 -12.74 -2.62 9.23
C LYS A 51 -11.45 -2.61 10.05
N ALA A 52 -11.49 -3.19 11.25
CA ALA A 52 -10.35 -3.23 12.16
C ALA A 52 -9.18 -4.03 11.57
N ILE A 53 -9.46 -5.17 10.90
CA ILE A 53 -8.43 -5.98 10.25
C ILE A 53 -7.81 -5.20 9.08
N TRP A 54 -8.63 -4.57 8.25
CA TRP A 54 -8.12 -3.73 7.16
C TRP A 54 -7.25 -2.58 7.65
N LEU A 55 -7.66 -1.87 8.71
CA LEU A 55 -6.87 -0.82 9.31
C LEU A 55 -5.53 -1.34 9.86
N ALA A 56 -5.53 -2.51 10.50
CA ALA A 56 -4.32 -3.12 11.03
C ALA A 56 -3.35 -3.55 9.91
N LEU A 57 -3.87 -4.15 8.83
CA LEU A 57 -3.06 -4.56 7.68
C LEU A 57 -2.46 -3.37 6.94
N ILE A 58 -3.27 -2.35 6.65
CA ILE A 58 -2.81 -1.16 5.94
C ILE A 58 -1.88 -0.33 6.84
N GLY A 59 -2.28 -0.06 8.09
CA GLY A 59 -1.47 0.71 9.02
C GLY A 59 -0.16 0.01 9.39
N GLY A 60 -0.19 -1.32 9.58
CA GLY A 60 1.01 -2.12 9.77
C GLY A 60 1.90 -2.11 8.54
N GLY A 61 1.33 -2.32 7.35
CA GLY A 61 2.06 -2.25 6.08
C GLY A 61 2.72 -0.89 5.85
N GLU A 62 2.01 0.20 6.15
CA GLU A 62 2.51 1.58 6.02
C GLU A 62 3.67 1.82 6.98
N PHE A 63 3.51 1.42 8.24
CA PHE A 63 4.55 1.52 9.25
C PHE A 63 5.81 0.74 8.87
N PHE A 64 5.66 -0.51 8.43
CA PHE A 64 6.79 -1.34 8.00
C PHE A 64 7.44 -0.84 6.71
N THR A 65 6.66 -0.27 5.80
CA THR A 65 7.18 0.37 4.58
C THR A 65 8.03 1.58 4.96
N ALA A 66 7.54 2.44 5.86
CA ALA A 66 8.24 3.65 6.29
C ALA A 66 9.56 3.35 7.02
N ILE A 67 9.60 2.30 7.85
CA ILE A 67 10.80 1.95 8.63
C ILE A 67 11.80 1.09 7.84
N SER A 68 11.39 0.40 6.77
CA SER A 68 12.24 -0.54 6.02
C SER A 68 13.65 -0.01 5.66
N PRO A 69 13.82 1.24 5.18
CA PRO A 69 15.16 1.74 4.84
C PRO A 69 16.02 1.99 6.08
N THR A 70 15.42 2.36 7.22
CA THR A 70 16.17 2.73 8.44
C THR A 70 16.70 1.51 9.20
N ILE A 71 16.03 0.36 9.05
CA ILE A 71 16.46 -0.93 9.64
C ILE A 71 17.31 -1.78 8.69
N GLY A 72 17.77 -1.20 7.56
CA GLY A 72 18.69 -1.86 6.64
C GLY A 72 18.05 -2.89 5.70
N LEU A 73 16.72 -2.94 5.61
CA LEU A 73 16.01 -3.82 4.67
C LEU A 73 15.84 -3.20 3.27
N GLY A 74 16.28 -1.95 3.10
CA GLY A 74 16.25 -1.23 1.83
C GLY A 74 14.87 -0.62 1.51
N PHE A 75 14.82 0.13 0.42
CA PHE A 75 13.60 0.80 -0.05
C PHE A 75 12.59 -0.17 -0.70
N LEU A 76 13.07 -1.24 -1.33
CA LEU A 76 12.24 -2.26 -2.00
C LEU A 76 12.40 -3.64 -1.34
N GLY A 77 12.55 -3.65 -0.01
CA GLY A 77 12.60 -4.89 0.76
C GLY A 77 11.28 -5.66 0.74
N ILE A 78 11.27 -6.84 1.37
CA ILE A 78 10.10 -7.71 1.40
C ILE A 78 8.85 -7.04 2.01
N PHE A 79 9.03 -6.18 3.01
CA PHE A 79 7.90 -5.51 3.68
C PHE A 79 7.20 -4.46 2.78
N PRO A 80 7.90 -3.48 2.17
CA PRO A 80 7.31 -2.60 1.17
C PRO A 80 6.57 -3.33 0.05
N LEU A 81 7.10 -4.46 -0.42
CA LEU A 81 6.49 -5.23 -1.50
C LEU A 81 5.18 -5.90 -1.08
N ILE A 82 5.16 -6.54 0.09
CA ILE A 82 3.94 -7.14 0.64
C ILE A 82 2.91 -6.05 0.94
N ALA A 83 3.34 -4.94 1.55
CA ALA A 83 2.48 -3.81 1.88
C ALA A 83 1.85 -3.20 0.62
N ALA A 84 2.63 -3.02 -0.45
CA ALA A 84 2.13 -2.53 -1.73
C ALA A 84 1.00 -3.42 -2.28
N GLY A 85 1.13 -4.75 -2.16
CA GLY A 85 0.07 -5.69 -2.51
C GLY A 85 -1.21 -5.47 -1.69
N ILE A 86 -1.08 -5.33 -0.36
CA ILE A 86 -2.22 -5.04 0.54
C ILE A 86 -2.90 -3.72 0.16
N PHE A 87 -2.12 -2.66 -0.11
CA PHE A 87 -2.64 -1.35 -0.49
C PHE A 87 -3.37 -1.41 -1.83
N ALA A 88 -2.80 -2.10 -2.81
CA ALA A 88 -3.41 -2.29 -4.12
C ALA A 88 -4.74 -3.04 -4.01
N VAL A 89 -4.79 -4.14 -3.25
CA VAL A 89 -6.04 -4.89 -3.01
C VAL A 89 -7.08 -3.99 -2.35
N TYR A 90 -6.71 -3.22 -1.32
CA TYR A 90 -7.68 -2.35 -0.66
C TYR A 90 -8.23 -1.26 -1.61
N LEU A 91 -7.34 -0.58 -2.34
CA LEU A 91 -7.72 0.54 -3.21
C LEU A 91 -8.49 0.10 -4.47
N LEU A 92 -8.15 -1.05 -5.03
CA LEU A 92 -8.66 -1.50 -6.32
C LEU A 92 -9.83 -2.47 -6.20
N ASP A 93 -9.91 -3.25 -5.11
CA ASP A 93 -10.95 -4.26 -4.94
C ASP A 93 -11.94 -3.84 -3.85
N ILE A 94 -11.44 -3.58 -2.64
CA ILE A 94 -12.31 -3.31 -1.48
C ILE A 94 -13.00 -1.95 -1.58
N ARG A 95 -12.29 -0.91 -2.03
CA ARG A 95 -12.86 0.43 -2.13
C ARG A 95 -14.02 0.52 -3.13
N PRO A 96 -13.92 -0.02 -4.36
CA PRO A 96 -15.08 -0.09 -5.26
C PRO A 96 -16.21 -0.93 -4.66
N THR A 97 -15.91 -2.11 -4.13
CA THR A 97 -16.95 -2.99 -3.54
C THR A 97 -17.68 -2.32 -2.37
N LEU A 98 -16.98 -1.58 -1.51
CA LEU A 98 -17.58 -0.78 -0.43
C LEU A 98 -18.50 0.33 -0.97
N ARG A 99 -18.09 0.97 -2.07
CA ARG A 99 -18.89 2.00 -2.71
C ARG A 99 -20.18 1.40 -3.27
N ASP A 100 -20.08 0.29 -4.00
CA ASP A 100 -21.21 -0.38 -4.63
C ASP A 100 -22.23 -0.86 -3.58
N ALA A 101 -21.72 -1.39 -2.45
CA ALA A 101 -22.55 -1.80 -1.32
C ALA A 101 -23.30 -0.64 -0.64
N VAL A 102 -22.74 0.57 -0.64
CA VAL A 102 -23.37 1.76 -0.05
C VAL A 102 -24.32 2.46 -1.02
N ASP A 103 -23.95 2.54 -2.31
CA ASP A 103 -24.72 3.20 -3.36
C ASP A 103 -25.95 2.37 -3.80
N GLY A 104 -26.06 1.11 -3.37
CA GLY A 104 -27.24 0.26 -3.58
C GLY A 104 -27.43 -0.21 -5.02
N HIS A 105 -26.47 0.04 -5.91
CA HIS A 105 -26.43 -0.60 -7.21
C HIS A 105 -25.83 -2.00 -7.02
N GLY A 106 -26.68 -3.02 -6.92
CA GLY A 106 -26.19 -4.39 -7.06
C GLY A 106 -25.62 -4.54 -8.47
N SER A 107 -24.29 -4.59 -8.62
CA SER A 107 -23.68 -5.02 -9.87
C SER A 107 -23.77 -6.55 -9.91
N TRP A 108 -24.67 -7.02 -10.77
CA TRP A 108 -24.60 -8.35 -11.36
C TRP A 108 -23.30 -8.52 -12.13
#